data_AF-A0A0M3JU33-F1
#
_entry.id   AF-A0A0M3JU33-F1
#
_cell.length_a   1.000
_cell.length_b   1.000
_cell.length_c   1.000
_cell.angle_alpha   90.00
_cell.angle_beta   90.00
_cell.angle_gamma   90.00
#
_symmetry.space_group_name_H-M   'P 1'
#
loop_
_entity.id
_entity.type
_entity.pdbx_description
1 polymer ?
#
loop_
_entity_poly.entity_id
_entity_poly.type
_entity_poly.pdbx_seq_one_letter_code
_entity_poly.pdbx_strand_id
1 'polypeptide(L)'
;MVHHRIQKKKRNKLKPVDPFNKNAKRLSEAKLKGKNLDPKTDEQPIPKRLLELQELSKECEAKTQERKNRRPRNRIIEESSKAGFERRRFENDRQLVRRVSAVTTEEIDEKRLLAKFELGGVDQREIEAEYKKMDEEAKQRLDRKLEQQKSVARKRNHKDPKQCGPTKPSSAAEVHPSTATESSRKLTRKERYRELKKARQADERKEMILDAKEFIPFGSRVDAPPLFDAYQRKQLNPIFAKAGSKPLLLKSKLELKSDVHDTSDRLEAVKKRSEEMAEERNRVIVAYRMLKKSKAKSGL
;
A
#
# COMPACT_ATOMS: atom_id res chain seq x y z
N MET A 1 -30.12 -106.74 -18.21
CA MET A 1 -30.46 -105.71 -19.22
C MET A 1 -29.72 -104.43 -18.86
N VAL A 2 -28.70 -104.05 -19.64
CA VAL A 2 -27.93 -102.82 -19.42
C VAL A 2 -28.51 -101.76 -20.36
N HIS A 3 -29.18 -100.74 -19.82
CA HIS A 3 -29.69 -99.63 -20.62
C HIS A 3 -28.52 -98.70 -21.00
N HIS A 4 -28.13 -98.66 -22.27
CA HIS A 4 -27.17 -97.68 -22.75
C HIS A 4 -27.79 -96.28 -22.74
N ARG A 5 -27.14 -95.37 -22.01
CA ARG A 5 -27.56 -93.97 -21.85
C ARG A 5 -27.41 -93.25 -23.20
N ILE A 6 -28.53 -92.79 -23.76
CA ILE A 6 -28.55 -92.01 -25.01
C ILE A 6 -27.74 -90.72 -24.83
N GLN A 7 -26.71 -90.52 -25.66
CA GLN A 7 -25.89 -89.31 -25.61
C GLN A 7 -26.73 -88.08 -26.00
N LYS A 8 -26.90 -87.14 -25.07
CA LYS A 8 -27.58 -85.86 -25.33
C LYS A 8 -26.72 -85.02 -26.28
N LYS A 9 -27.22 -84.72 -27.49
CA LYS A 9 -26.56 -83.81 -28.43
C LYS A 9 -26.47 -82.40 -27.80
N LYS A 10 -25.26 -81.83 -27.70
CA LYS A 10 -25.05 -80.45 -27.22
C LYS A 10 -25.69 -79.45 -28.19
N ARG A 11 -26.94 -79.06 -27.97
CA ARG A 11 -27.72 -78.11 -28.80
C ARG A 11 -27.40 -76.62 -28.52
N ASN A 12 -26.15 -76.26 -28.24
CA ASN A 12 -25.79 -74.89 -27.81
C ASN A 12 -24.94 -74.09 -28.83
N LYS A 13 -25.11 -74.33 -30.13
CA LYS A 13 -24.52 -73.44 -31.14
C LYS A 13 -25.61 -73.02 -32.11
N LEU A 14 -26.20 -71.85 -31.84
CA LEU A 14 -26.96 -71.11 -32.86
C LEU A 14 -26.05 -71.01 -34.09
N LYS A 15 -26.57 -71.37 -35.25
CA LYS A 15 -25.77 -71.32 -36.49
C LYS A 15 -25.41 -69.85 -36.78
N PRO A 16 -24.30 -69.56 -37.46
CA PRO A 16 -23.95 -68.18 -37.81
C PRO A 16 -24.96 -67.51 -38.75
N VAL A 17 -25.82 -68.29 -39.41
CA VAL A 17 -26.89 -67.83 -40.31
C VAL A 17 -28.19 -67.53 -39.55
N ASP A 18 -28.21 -67.75 -38.23
CA ASP A 18 -29.39 -67.52 -37.40
C ASP A 18 -29.51 -66.02 -37.06
N PRO A 19 -30.64 -65.35 -37.38
CA PRO A 19 -30.83 -63.91 -37.13
C PRO A 19 -30.77 -63.53 -35.66
N PHE A 20 -30.96 -64.48 -34.73
CA PHE A 20 -30.88 -64.24 -33.29
C PHE A 20 -29.49 -64.48 -32.70
N ASN A 21 -28.53 -64.91 -33.51
CA ASN A 21 -27.16 -65.13 -33.07
C ASN A 21 -26.38 -63.81 -33.05
N LYS A 22 -26.39 -63.13 -31.90
CA LYS A 22 -25.62 -61.89 -31.66
C LYS A 22 -24.11 -62.03 -31.94
N ASN A 23 -23.58 -63.26 -31.93
CA ASN A 23 -22.17 -63.56 -32.19
C ASN A 23 -21.88 -63.96 -33.65
N ALA A 24 -22.87 -63.92 -34.55
CA ALA A 24 -22.72 -64.31 -35.95
C ALA A 24 -21.59 -63.54 -36.66
N LYS A 25 -21.53 -62.22 -36.48
CA LYS A 25 -20.49 -61.35 -37.09
C LYS A 25 -19.06 -61.74 -36.65
N ARG A 26 -18.86 -61.97 -35.35
CA ARG A 26 -17.56 -62.42 -34.81
C ARG A 26 -17.15 -63.79 -35.35
N LEU A 27 -18.11 -64.71 -35.50
CA LEU A 27 -17.85 -66.04 -36.07
C LEU A 27 -17.54 -65.99 -37.58
N SER A 28 -18.19 -65.11 -38.34
CA SER A 28 -17.84 -64.90 -39.75
C SER A 28 -16.46 -64.26 -39.89
N GLU A 29 -16.13 -63.24 -39.09
CA GLU A 29 -14.82 -62.58 -39.09
C GLU A 29 -13.70 -63.54 -38.71
N ALA A 30 -13.91 -64.39 -37.69
CA ALA A 30 -12.95 -65.41 -37.30
C ALA A 30 -12.69 -66.44 -38.41
N LYS A 31 -13.70 -66.78 -39.23
CA LYS A 31 -13.53 -67.65 -40.41
C LYS A 31 -12.85 -66.97 -41.60
N LEU A 32 -12.84 -65.65 -41.64
CA LEU A 32 -12.14 -64.85 -42.65
C LEU A 32 -10.68 -64.59 -42.24
N LYS A 33 -10.36 -64.70 -40.95
CA LYS A 33 -9.00 -64.56 -40.42
C LYS A 33 -8.12 -65.71 -40.94
N GLY A 34 -7.11 -65.36 -41.75
CA GLY A 34 -6.17 -66.33 -42.35
C GLY A 34 -6.47 -66.70 -43.81
N LYS A 35 -7.53 -66.15 -44.41
CA LYS A 35 -7.71 -66.17 -45.87
C LYS A 35 -7.03 -64.95 -46.49
N ASN A 36 -6.34 -65.14 -47.61
CA ASN A 36 -5.82 -64.03 -48.42
C ASN A 36 -7.00 -63.40 -49.16
N LEU A 37 -7.67 -62.47 -48.50
CA LEU A 37 -8.67 -61.60 -49.11
C LEU A 37 -7.98 -60.29 -49.53
N ASP A 38 -8.48 -59.69 -50.59
CA ASP A 38 -8.01 -58.38 -51.02
C ASP A 38 -8.14 -57.35 -49.88
N PRO A 39 -7.16 -56.44 -49.72
CA PRO A 39 -7.24 -55.40 -48.72
C PRO A 39 -8.51 -54.58 -48.93
N LYS A 40 -9.28 -54.36 -47.85
CA LYS A 40 -10.56 -53.63 -47.90
C LYS A 40 -10.40 -52.15 -48.29
N THR A 41 -9.18 -51.63 -48.22
CA THR A 41 -8.81 -50.23 -48.45
C THR A 41 -7.43 -50.22 -49.10
N ASP A 42 -7.24 -49.39 -50.13
CA ASP A 42 -5.94 -49.20 -50.81
C ASP A 42 -4.89 -48.51 -49.94
N GLU A 43 -5.30 -47.97 -48.79
CA GLU A 43 -4.39 -47.36 -47.82
C GLU A 43 -3.61 -48.44 -47.06
N GLN A 44 -2.29 -48.41 -47.21
CA GLN A 44 -1.41 -49.26 -46.42
C GLN A 44 -1.47 -48.86 -44.95
N PRO A 45 -1.63 -49.81 -44.02
CA PRO A 45 -1.64 -49.50 -42.61
C PRO A 45 -0.29 -48.93 -42.19
N ILE A 46 -0.33 -47.87 -41.39
CA ILE A 46 0.87 -47.24 -40.83
C ILE A 46 1.67 -48.30 -40.07
N PRO A 47 2.98 -48.45 -40.33
CA PRO A 47 3.79 -49.44 -39.65
C PRO A 47 3.84 -49.14 -38.15
N LYS A 48 3.78 -50.18 -37.31
CA LYS A 48 3.75 -50.07 -35.84
C LYS A 48 4.85 -49.17 -35.28
N ARG A 49 6.08 -49.27 -35.82
CA ARG A 49 7.20 -48.41 -35.42
C ARG A 49 6.93 -46.92 -35.60
N LEU A 50 6.19 -46.53 -36.63
CA LEU A 50 5.90 -45.13 -36.90
C LEU A 50 4.84 -44.60 -35.91
N LEU A 51 3.88 -45.44 -35.53
CA LEU A 51 2.96 -45.14 -34.42
C LEU A 51 3.71 -44.98 -33.10
N GLU A 52 4.63 -45.89 -32.77
CA GLU A 52 5.48 -45.79 -31.59
C GLU A 52 6.31 -44.49 -31.57
N LEU A 53 6.86 -44.07 -32.71
CA LEU A 53 7.56 -42.79 -32.83
C LEU A 53 6.65 -41.57 -32.62
N GLN A 54 5.42 -41.61 -33.13
CA GLN A 54 4.43 -40.55 -32.88
C GLN A 54 3.98 -40.50 -31.42
N GLU A 55 3.90 -41.64 -30.75
CA GLU A 55 3.59 -41.70 -29.31
C GLU A 55 4.75 -41.12 -28.49
N LEU A 56 5.99 -41.50 -28.81
CA LEU A 56 7.19 -40.97 -28.15
C LEU A 56 7.35 -39.46 -28.35
N SER A 57 7.02 -38.92 -29.53
CA SER A 57 7.07 -37.47 -29.75
C SER A 57 6.06 -36.73 -28.88
N LYS A 58 4.82 -37.23 -28.81
CA LYS A 58 3.77 -36.69 -27.94
C LYS A 58 4.16 -36.76 -26.46
N GLU A 59 4.78 -37.85 -26.02
CA GLU A 59 5.30 -37.97 -24.65
C GLU A 59 6.42 -36.96 -24.35
N CYS A 60 7.33 -36.74 -25.29
CA CYS A 60 8.39 -35.75 -25.15
C CYS A 60 7.82 -34.33 -25.03
N GLU A 61 6.82 -33.99 -25.85
CA GLU A 61 6.11 -32.71 -25.76
C GLU A 61 5.39 -32.55 -24.42
N ALA A 62 4.68 -33.58 -23.96
CA ALA A 62 3.99 -33.59 -22.68
C ALA A 62 4.97 -33.40 -21.51
N LYS A 63 6.09 -34.14 -21.47
CA LYS A 63 7.14 -33.99 -20.45
C LYS A 63 7.74 -32.57 -20.46
N THR A 64 7.85 -31.95 -21.64
CA THR A 64 8.37 -30.58 -21.77
C THR A 64 7.36 -29.55 -21.24
N GLN A 65 6.07 -29.75 -21.50
CA GLN A 65 4.99 -28.92 -20.94
C GLN A 65 4.87 -29.07 -19.43
N GLU A 66 4.95 -30.30 -18.89
CA GLU A 66 4.96 -30.53 -17.45
C GLU A 66 6.13 -29.83 -16.76
N ARG A 67 7.34 -29.85 -17.35
CA ARG A 67 8.50 -29.11 -16.82
C ARG A 67 8.28 -27.59 -16.81
N LYS A 68 7.56 -27.04 -17.80
CA LYS A 68 7.16 -25.61 -17.79
C LYS A 68 6.16 -25.31 -16.68
N ASN A 69 5.24 -26.24 -16.42
CA ASN A 69 4.23 -26.11 -15.36
C ASN A 69 4.78 -26.36 -13.93
N ARG A 70 5.91 -27.07 -13.80
CA ARG A 70 6.62 -27.26 -12.52
C ARG A 70 7.45 -26.06 -12.08
N ARG A 71 7.68 -25.07 -12.95
CA ARG A 71 8.31 -23.81 -12.51
C ARG A 71 7.33 -23.14 -11.55
N PRO A 72 7.74 -22.79 -10.32
CA PRO A 72 6.87 -22.03 -9.43
C PRO A 72 6.51 -20.74 -10.16
N ARG A 73 5.24 -20.57 -10.53
CA ARG A 73 4.76 -19.28 -11.03
C ARG A 73 5.02 -18.27 -9.92
N ASN A 74 5.62 -17.14 -10.27
CA ASN A 74 5.94 -16.11 -9.28
C ASN A 74 4.61 -15.60 -8.71
N ARG A 75 4.24 -16.08 -7.51
CA ARG A 75 3.02 -15.67 -6.79
C ARG A 75 2.87 -14.15 -6.73
N ILE A 76 3.99 -13.44 -6.64
CA ILE A 76 4.05 -11.97 -6.64
C ILE A 76 3.38 -11.38 -7.89
N ILE A 77 3.64 -11.93 -9.08
CA ILE A 77 3.09 -11.41 -10.35
C ILE A 77 1.59 -11.71 -10.44
N GLU A 78 1.17 -12.90 -10.01
CA GLU A 78 -0.24 -13.27 -10.01
C GLU A 78 -1.05 -12.42 -9.02
N GLU A 79 -0.59 -12.27 -7.79
CA GLU A 79 -1.27 -11.47 -6.77
C GLU A 79 -1.27 -9.97 -7.11
N SER A 80 -0.16 -9.44 -7.62
CA SER A 80 -0.13 -8.04 -8.08
C SER A 80 -1.09 -7.80 -9.25
N SER A 81 -1.17 -8.73 -10.22
CA SER A 81 -2.12 -8.62 -11.33
C SER A 81 -3.58 -8.69 -10.86
N LYS A 82 -3.90 -9.56 -9.88
CA LYS A 82 -5.23 -9.59 -9.24
C LYS A 82 -5.58 -8.27 -8.56
N ALA A 83 -4.60 -7.59 -7.98
CA ALA A 83 -4.75 -6.27 -7.39
C ALA A 83 -4.74 -5.12 -8.41
N GLY A 84 -4.69 -5.42 -9.72
CA GLY A 84 -4.67 -4.41 -10.80
C GLY A 84 -3.29 -3.83 -11.12
N PHE A 85 -2.22 -4.37 -10.52
CA PHE A 85 -0.85 -3.95 -10.78
C PHE A 85 -0.17 -4.89 -11.77
N GLU A 86 -0.12 -4.49 -13.04
CA GLU A 86 0.64 -5.20 -14.06
C GLU A 86 2.13 -4.86 -14.01
N ARG A 87 2.98 -5.86 -14.26
CA ARG A 87 4.44 -5.67 -14.35
C ARG A 87 4.82 -4.96 -15.64
N ARG A 88 5.66 -3.93 -15.57
CA ARG A 88 6.18 -3.24 -16.77
C ARG A 88 7.22 -4.10 -17.51
N ARG A 89 7.48 -3.77 -18.78
CA ARG A 89 8.35 -4.55 -19.70
C ARG A 89 9.76 -4.80 -19.16
N PHE A 90 10.36 -3.85 -18.44
CA PHE A 90 11.73 -3.92 -17.92
C PHE A 90 11.77 -3.83 -16.38
N GLU A 91 10.68 -4.19 -15.72
CA GLU A 91 10.57 -4.11 -14.26
C GLU A 91 10.90 -5.45 -13.60
N ASN A 92 11.80 -5.41 -12.62
CA ASN A 92 12.11 -6.54 -11.76
C ASN A 92 11.04 -6.71 -10.67
N ASP A 93 10.88 -7.92 -10.14
CA ASP A 93 9.88 -8.20 -9.08
C ASP A 93 10.06 -7.30 -7.84
N ARG A 94 11.30 -6.96 -7.47
CA ARG A 94 11.58 -6.00 -6.39
C ARG A 94 11.10 -4.58 -6.71
N GLN A 95 11.23 -4.14 -7.96
CA GLN A 95 10.77 -2.82 -8.40
C GLN A 95 9.24 -2.78 -8.42
N LEU A 96 8.59 -3.84 -8.89
CA LEU A 96 7.14 -4.00 -8.83
C LEU A 96 6.63 -3.88 -7.40
N VAL A 97 7.21 -4.65 -6.46
CA VAL A 97 6.81 -4.60 -5.04
C VAL A 97 7.02 -3.20 -4.46
N ARG A 98 8.13 -2.52 -4.78
CA ARG A 98 8.37 -1.14 -4.33
C ARG A 98 7.31 -0.16 -4.87
N ARG A 99 6.97 -0.26 -6.15
CA ARG A 99 5.94 0.58 -6.79
C ARG A 99 4.58 0.34 -6.17
N VAL A 100 4.18 -0.92 -6.01
CA VAL A 100 2.93 -1.28 -5.33
C VAL A 100 2.92 -0.72 -3.91
N SER A 101 4.01 -0.90 -3.15
CA SER A 101 4.09 -0.36 -1.80
C SER A 101 3.95 1.16 -1.77
N ALA A 102 4.61 1.88 -2.68
CA ALA A 102 4.55 3.35 -2.75
C ALA A 102 3.12 3.84 -2.99
N VAL A 103 2.45 3.29 -4.00
CA VAL A 103 1.05 3.64 -4.31
C VAL A 103 0.13 3.34 -3.11
N THR A 104 0.27 2.15 -2.52
CA THR A 104 -0.57 1.81 -1.35
C THR A 104 -0.30 2.69 -0.14
N THR A 105 0.95 3.10 0.10
CA THR A 105 1.27 4.01 1.21
C THR A 105 0.75 5.41 0.96
N GLU A 106 0.83 5.91 -0.28
CA GLU A 106 0.25 7.20 -0.66
C GLU A 106 -1.27 7.20 -0.44
N GLU A 107 -1.97 6.17 -0.92
CA GLU A 107 -3.43 6.02 -0.68
C GLU A 107 -3.79 5.94 0.80
N ILE A 108 -2.98 5.25 1.62
CA ILE A 108 -3.19 5.16 3.07
C ILE A 108 -2.97 6.53 3.72
N ASP A 109 -1.94 7.25 3.32
CA ASP A 109 -1.61 8.55 3.90
C ASP A 109 -2.63 9.63 3.49
N GLU A 110 -3.16 9.58 2.26
CA GLU A 110 -4.30 10.41 1.84
C GLU A 110 -5.55 10.14 2.70
N LYS A 111 -5.91 8.88 2.90
CA LYS A 111 -7.05 8.49 3.75
C LYS A 111 -6.83 8.92 5.20
N ARG A 112 -5.60 8.80 5.71
CA ARG A 112 -5.24 9.28 7.05
C ARG A 112 -5.37 10.80 7.15
N LEU A 113 -4.96 11.53 6.11
CA LEU A 113 -5.08 12.98 6.06
C LEU A 113 -6.55 13.40 6.09
N LEU A 114 -7.38 12.79 5.23
CA LEU A 114 -8.83 13.03 5.22
C LEU A 114 -9.47 12.74 6.57
N ALA A 115 -9.12 11.60 7.19
CA ALA A 115 -9.62 11.25 8.52
C ALA A 115 -9.17 12.26 9.59
N LYS A 116 -7.92 12.74 9.52
CA LYS A 116 -7.38 13.74 10.45
C LYS A 116 -8.12 15.08 10.37
N PHE A 117 -8.63 15.43 9.20
CA PHE A 117 -9.43 16.64 8.99
C PHE A 117 -10.94 16.40 9.08
N GLU A 118 -11.37 15.22 9.55
CA GLU A 118 -12.79 14.83 9.65
C GLU A 118 -13.54 14.87 8.30
N LEU A 119 -12.81 14.91 7.18
CA LEU A 119 -13.31 14.88 5.80
C LEU A 119 -13.49 13.44 5.28
N GLY A 120 -13.29 12.44 6.14
CA GLY A 120 -13.42 11.04 5.78
C GLY A 120 -14.86 10.68 5.42
N GLY A 121 -15.12 10.36 4.15
CA GLY A 121 -16.43 9.96 3.65
C GLY A 121 -17.23 11.08 2.97
N VAL A 122 -16.69 12.29 2.92
CA VAL A 122 -17.26 13.40 2.13
C VAL A 122 -16.84 13.24 0.68
N ASP A 123 -17.78 13.41 -0.25
CA ASP A 123 -17.49 13.32 -1.68
C ASP A 123 -16.52 14.44 -2.10
N GLN A 124 -15.53 14.11 -2.94
CA GLN A 124 -14.53 15.09 -3.42
C GLN A 124 -15.16 16.34 -4.04
N ARG A 125 -16.33 16.19 -4.68
CA ARG A 125 -17.08 17.29 -5.29
C ARG A 125 -17.60 18.31 -4.27
N GLU A 126 -17.98 17.85 -3.08
CA GLU A 126 -18.47 18.71 -2.00
C GLU A 126 -17.31 19.50 -1.40
N ILE A 127 -16.18 18.82 -1.16
CA ILE A 127 -14.93 19.45 -0.70
C ILE A 127 -14.51 20.57 -1.65
N GLU A 128 -14.47 20.30 -2.96
CA GLU A 128 -14.13 21.31 -3.97
C GLU A 128 -15.10 22.50 -4.00
N ALA A 129 -16.40 22.25 -3.80
CA ALA A 129 -17.41 23.30 -3.74
C ALA A 129 -17.22 24.20 -2.50
N GLU A 130 -16.88 23.62 -1.35
CA GLU A 130 -16.56 24.38 -0.14
C GLU A 130 -15.31 25.23 -0.30
N TYR A 131 -14.24 24.70 -0.90
CA TYR A 131 -13.04 25.47 -1.20
C TYR A 131 -13.33 26.65 -2.14
N LYS A 132 -14.18 26.44 -3.17
CA LYS A 132 -14.61 27.54 -4.06
C LYS A 132 -15.38 28.63 -3.32
N LYS A 133 -16.30 28.26 -2.43
CA LYS A 133 -17.04 29.22 -1.59
C LYS A 133 -16.10 30.01 -0.68
N MET A 134 -15.14 29.34 -0.05
CA MET A 134 -14.12 29.97 0.80
C MET A 134 -13.25 30.97 0.02
N ASP A 135 -12.83 30.61 -1.19
CA ASP A 135 -12.04 31.49 -2.07
C ASP A 135 -12.85 32.70 -2.55
N GLU A 136 -14.11 32.51 -2.92
CA GLU A 136 -15.03 33.60 -3.28
C GLU A 136 -15.25 34.55 -2.11
N GLU A 137 -15.47 34.02 -0.91
CA GLU A 137 -15.63 34.85 0.29
C GLU A 137 -14.34 35.61 0.63
N ALA A 138 -13.18 34.97 0.49
CA ALA A 138 -11.88 35.61 0.70
C ALA A 138 -11.66 36.79 -0.28
N LYS A 139 -12.04 36.62 -1.56
CA LYS A 139 -12.01 37.69 -2.56
C LYS A 139 -12.93 38.85 -2.17
N GLN A 140 -14.18 38.55 -1.79
CA GLN A 140 -15.12 39.59 -1.33
C GLN A 140 -14.61 40.35 -0.11
N ARG A 141 -14.00 39.66 0.86
CA ARG A 141 -13.39 40.31 2.04
C ARG A 141 -12.23 41.23 1.64
N LEU A 142 -11.44 40.85 0.64
CA LEU A 142 -10.32 41.64 0.15
C LEU A 142 -10.80 42.89 -0.59
N ASP A 143 -11.82 42.77 -1.44
CA ASP A 143 -12.42 43.88 -2.16
C ASP A 143 -13.06 44.89 -1.21
N ARG A 144 -13.82 44.43 -0.20
CA ARG A 144 -14.37 45.29 0.86
C ARG A 144 -13.28 46.08 1.59
N LYS A 145 -12.16 45.43 1.94
CA LYS A 145 -11.01 46.10 2.59
C LYS A 145 -10.38 47.16 1.67
N LEU A 146 -10.33 46.89 0.37
CA LEU A 146 -9.74 47.79 -0.62
C LEU A 146 -10.64 49.02 -0.84
N GLU A 147 -11.95 48.82 -0.86
CA GLU A 147 -12.96 49.87 -0.96
C GLU A 147 -12.99 50.76 0.29
N GLN A 148 -12.93 50.16 1.49
CA GLN A 148 -12.77 50.90 2.73
C GLN A 148 -11.51 51.77 2.73
N GLN A 149 -10.36 51.23 2.29
CA GLN A 149 -9.12 52.02 2.20
C GLN A 149 -9.24 53.19 1.20
N LYS A 150 -9.87 52.97 0.04
CA LYS A 150 -10.15 54.04 -0.93
C LYS A 150 -11.05 55.12 -0.34
N SER A 151 -12.08 54.76 0.42
CA SER A 151 -12.99 55.72 1.05
C SER A 151 -12.28 56.57 2.13
N VAL A 152 -11.38 55.97 2.92
CA VAL A 152 -10.59 56.68 3.94
C VAL A 152 -9.56 57.61 3.28
N ALA A 153 -8.93 57.20 2.18
CA ALA A 153 -8.01 58.05 1.42
C ALA A 153 -8.73 59.29 0.82
N ARG A 154 -9.94 59.10 0.26
CA ARG A 154 -10.75 60.22 -0.25
C ARG A 154 -11.15 61.22 0.85
N LYS A 155 -11.49 60.74 2.05
CA LYS A 155 -11.80 61.59 3.21
C LYS A 155 -10.59 62.36 3.75
N ARG A 156 -9.37 61.83 3.60
CA ARG A 156 -8.12 62.52 4.00
C ARG A 156 -7.72 63.62 3.01
N ASN A 157 -8.00 63.46 1.72
CA ASN A 157 -7.69 64.47 0.71
C ASN A 157 -8.64 65.69 0.72
N HIS A 158 -9.74 65.64 1.48
CA HIS A 158 -10.68 66.76 1.62
C HIS A 158 -10.52 67.58 2.91
N LYS A 159 -9.58 67.21 3.79
CA LYS A 159 -9.22 68.03 4.97
C LYS A 159 -7.85 68.69 4.73
N ASP A 160 -7.93 69.98 4.42
CA ASP A 160 -6.91 71.03 4.50
C ASP A 160 -5.71 71.02 3.51
N PRO A 161 -5.70 71.94 2.52
CA PRO A 161 -4.48 72.56 2.02
C PRO A 161 -4.22 73.85 2.82
N LYS A 162 -3.58 73.77 3.99
CA LYS A 162 -2.97 74.95 4.62
C LYS A 162 -1.50 74.68 4.96
N GLN A 163 -0.67 75.28 4.10
CA GLN A 163 0.62 75.94 4.32
C GLN A 163 1.49 75.48 5.52
N CYS A 164 2.72 75.05 5.19
CA CYS A 164 4.01 75.36 5.83
C CYS A 164 5.04 74.39 5.21
N GLY A 165 5.95 74.78 4.33
CA GLY A 165 7.15 75.59 4.59
C GLY A 165 8.38 74.70 4.30
N PRO A 166 9.38 75.12 3.48
CA PRO A 166 10.50 74.26 3.10
C PRO A 166 11.67 74.43 4.08
N THR A 167 12.06 73.36 4.77
CA THR A 167 13.33 73.31 5.52
C THR A 167 14.16 72.10 5.12
N LYS A 168 15.43 72.41 4.83
CA LYS A 168 16.53 71.58 4.30
C LYS A 168 16.97 70.46 5.27
N PRO A 169 17.79 69.50 4.78
CA PRO A 169 18.15 68.28 5.49
C PRO A 169 19.42 68.45 6.35
N SER A 170 19.50 67.74 7.48
CA SER A 170 20.74 67.58 8.24
C SER A 170 20.83 66.26 8.99
N SER A 171 22.07 65.74 8.97
CA SER A 171 22.78 64.92 9.96
C SER A 171 22.39 63.47 10.22
N ALA A 172 23.37 62.63 9.88
CA ALA A 172 23.67 61.32 10.45
C ALA A 172 23.62 61.28 11.98
N ALA A 173 23.11 60.18 12.52
CA ALA A 173 23.44 59.68 13.86
C ALA A 173 23.23 58.15 13.88
N GLU A 174 24.26 57.44 14.30
CA GLU A 174 24.29 56.02 14.61
C GLU A 174 23.30 55.69 15.75
N VAL A 175 22.54 54.59 15.62
CA VAL A 175 21.77 54.03 16.73
C VAL A 175 21.78 52.50 16.65
N HIS A 176 22.26 51.89 17.74
CA HIS A 176 22.23 50.46 18.05
C HIS A 176 20.80 49.87 18.05
N PRO A 177 20.63 48.55 17.81
CA PRO A 177 19.32 47.94 17.63
C PRO A 177 18.65 47.70 18.99
N SER A 178 17.80 48.63 19.41
CA SER A 178 16.84 48.40 20.48
C SER A 178 15.47 48.08 19.86
N THR A 179 14.83 47.09 20.45
CA THR A 179 13.53 46.50 20.11
C THR A 179 12.44 47.57 19.99
N ALA A 180 12.23 48.04 18.76
CA ALA A 180 11.16 48.98 18.43
C ALA A 180 9.94 48.20 17.93
N THR A 181 8.81 48.49 18.54
CA THR A 181 7.47 48.13 18.10
C THR A 181 7.29 48.52 16.63
N GLU A 182 7.28 47.51 15.75
CA GLU A 182 7.12 47.72 14.32
C GLU A 182 5.71 48.23 14.04
N SER A 183 5.58 49.55 13.91
CA SER A 183 4.46 50.13 13.19
C SER A 183 4.49 49.53 11.79
N SER A 184 3.54 48.63 11.50
CA SER A 184 3.44 47.91 10.23
C SER A 184 3.17 48.91 9.09
N ARG A 185 4.22 49.56 8.59
CA ARG A 185 4.15 50.31 7.34
C ARG A 185 3.77 49.29 6.29
N LYS A 186 2.61 49.50 5.65
CA LYS A 186 2.13 48.63 4.57
C LYS A 186 3.13 48.71 3.42
N LEU A 187 4.08 47.78 3.40
CA LEU A 187 5.04 47.61 2.32
C LEU A 187 4.28 47.52 1.00
N THR A 188 4.74 48.29 0.02
CA THR A 188 4.18 48.28 -1.33
C THR A 188 4.33 46.87 -1.94
N ARG A 189 3.49 46.53 -2.93
CA ARG A 189 3.52 45.21 -3.58
C ARG A 189 4.92 44.87 -4.12
N LYS A 190 5.66 45.88 -4.59
CA LYS A 190 7.03 45.75 -5.09
C LYS A 190 8.05 45.46 -3.98
N GLU A 191 7.87 46.05 -2.79
CA GLU A 191 8.73 45.79 -1.63
C GLU A 191 8.47 44.40 -1.05
N ARG A 192 7.21 43.97 -0.93
CA ARG A 192 6.89 42.59 -0.51
C ARG A 192 7.53 41.54 -1.41
N TYR A 193 7.54 41.78 -2.72
CA TYR A 193 8.17 40.86 -3.67
C TYR A 193 9.70 40.83 -3.51
N ARG A 194 10.31 41.97 -3.20
CA ARG A 194 11.76 42.07 -2.93
C ARG A 194 12.13 41.39 -1.61
N GLU A 195 11.34 41.55 -0.57
CA GLU A 195 11.54 40.86 0.71
C GLU A 195 11.37 39.36 0.60
N LEU A 196 10.31 38.89 -0.09
CA LEU A 196 10.10 37.46 -0.32
C LEU A 196 11.26 36.85 -1.11
N LYS A 197 11.79 37.56 -2.11
CA LYS A 197 12.98 37.13 -2.86
C LYS A 197 14.24 37.08 -1.98
N LYS A 198 14.43 38.06 -1.09
CA LYS A 198 15.55 38.07 -0.14
C LYS A 198 15.43 36.93 0.90
N ALA A 199 14.23 36.68 1.42
CA ALA A 199 13.98 35.58 2.34
C ALA A 199 14.30 34.23 1.70
N ARG A 200 13.82 34.01 0.47
CA ARG A 200 14.11 32.79 -0.30
C ARG A 200 15.61 32.61 -0.55
N GLN A 201 16.33 33.67 -0.91
CA GLN A 201 17.79 33.62 -1.07
C GLN A 201 18.53 33.36 0.25
N ALA A 202 17.99 33.82 1.39
CA ALA A 202 18.58 33.55 2.69
C ALA A 202 18.38 32.09 3.10
N ASP A 203 17.23 31.49 2.78
CA ASP A 203 16.96 30.07 3.03
C ASP A 203 17.81 29.18 2.13
N GLU A 204 17.92 29.48 0.82
CA GLU A 204 18.81 28.78 -0.12
C GLU A 204 20.28 28.83 0.33
N ARG A 205 20.74 29.96 0.88
CA ARG A 205 22.10 30.06 1.45
C ARG A 205 22.28 29.21 2.71
N LYS A 206 21.26 29.11 3.57
CA LYS A 206 21.31 28.25 4.76
C LYS A 206 21.34 26.77 4.38
N GLU A 207 20.57 26.38 3.38
CA GLU A 207 20.58 25.01 2.83
C GLU A 207 21.94 24.66 2.23
N MET A 208 22.54 25.54 1.42
CA MET A 208 23.90 25.31 0.90
C MET A 208 24.96 25.19 2.00
N ILE A 209 24.81 25.90 3.12
CA ILE A 209 25.74 25.81 4.26
C ILE A 209 25.56 24.48 5.03
N LEU A 210 24.32 23.96 5.11
CA LEU A 210 24.03 22.66 5.71
C LEU A 210 24.58 21.53 4.83
N ASP A 211 24.37 21.60 3.52
CA ASP A 211 24.92 20.64 2.55
C ASP A 211 26.45 20.65 2.53
N ALA A 212 27.07 21.84 2.68
CA ALA A 212 28.54 21.95 2.77
C ALA A 212 29.11 21.37 4.07
N LYS A 213 28.33 21.32 5.16
CA LYS A 213 28.74 20.63 6.40
C LYS A 213 28.61 19.11 6.30
N GLU A 214 27.73 18.62 5.42
CA GLU A 214 27.55 17.19 5.15
C GLU A 214 28.44 16.69 4.00
N PHE A 215 29.10 17.59 3.27
CA PHE A 215 30.08 17.26 2.25
C PHE A 215 31.38 16.75 2.88
N ILE A 216 31.45 15.43 3.05
CA ILE A 216 32.66 14.69 3.43
C ILE A 216 33.51 14.52 2.16
N PRO A 217 34.66 15.20 2.02
CA PRO A 217 35.46 15.08 0.81
C PRO A 217 35.99 13.65 0.64
N PHE A 218 36.03 13.17 -0.60
CA PHE A 218 36.61 11.86 -0.91
C PHE A 218 38.05 11.77 -0.39
N GLY A 219 38.29 10.87 0.55
CA GLY A 219 39.59 10.68 1.20
C GLY A 219 39.70 11.24 2.62
N SER A 220 38.73 12.01 3.13
CA SER A 220 38.70 12.31 4.57
C SER A 220 38.33 11.04 5.35
N ARG A 221 39.18 10.69 6.32
CA ARG A 221 38.88 9.64 7.30
C ARG A 221 37.84 10.20 8.26
N VAL A 222 36.57 9.89 8.02
CA VAL A 222 35.54 10.03 9.05
C VAL A 222 35.94 9.10 10.18
N ASP A 223 36.01 9.61 11.41
CA ASP A 223 36.26 8.78 12.59
C ASP A 223 35.33 7.57 12.52
N ALA A 224 35.93 6.37 12.56
CA ALA A 224 35.15 5.16 12.52
C ALA A 224 34.13 5.23 13.66
N PRO A 225 32.88 4.78 13.43
CA PRO A 225 31.88 4.72 14.49
C PRO A 225 32.52 4.07 15.73
N PRO A 226 32.31 4.62 16.93
CA PRO A 226 32.99 4.14 18.13
C PRO A 226 32.79 2.63 18.24
N LEU A 227 33.89 1.90 18.41
CA LEU A 227 33.85 0.46 18.58
C LEU A 227 33.23 0.17 19.94
N PHE A 228 31.93 -0.15 19.94
CA PHE A 228 31.25 -0.58 21.15
C PHE A 228 31.83 -1.90 21.64
N ASP A 229 32.07 -2.01 22.94
CA ASP A 229 32.46 -3.26 23.58
C ASP A 229 31.41 -4.35 23.36
N ALA A 230 31.82 -5.62 23.40
CA ALA A 230 30.92 -6.77 23.20
C ALA A 230 29.70 -6.74 24.15
N TYR A 231 29.86 -6.19 25.35
CA TYR A 231 28.78 -5.99 26.31
C TYR A 231 27.79 -4.91 25.85
N GLN A 232 28.28 -3.76 25.39
CA GLN A 232 27.45 -2.66 24.89
C GLN A 232 26.71 -3.04 23.60
N ARG A 233 27.35 -3.81 22.71
CA ARG A 233 26.69 -4.36 21.50
C ARG A 233 25.49 -5.21 21.84
N LYS A 234 25.56 -6.07 22.88
CA LYS A 234 24.41 -6.87 23.33
C LYS A 234 23.27 -6.00 23.90
N GLN A 235 23.58 -4.80 24.41
CA GLN A 235 22.56 -3.88 24.91
C GLN A 235 21.91 -3.04 23.80
N LEU A 236 22.69 -2.63 22.81
CA LEU A 236 22.26 -1.74 21.72
C LEU A 236 21.69 -2.48 20.51
N ASN A 237 22.02 -3.76 20.34
CA ASN A 237 21.50 -4.56 19.23
C ASN A 237 20.03 -4.90 19.45
N PRO A 238 19.11 -4.45 18.57
CA PRO A 238 17.67 -4.68 18.72
C PRO A 238 17.29 -6.17 18.64
N ILE A 239 18.14 -7.01 18.03
CA ILE A 239 17.97 -8.46 17.95
C ILE A 239 18.11 -9.15 19.32
N PHE A 240 18.97 -8.61 20.20
CA PHE A 240 19.24 -9.18 21.53
C PHE A 240 18.46 -8.48 22.65
N ALA A 241 17.78 -7.37 22.34
CA ALA A 241 16.86 -6.73 23.27
C ALA A 241 15.62 -7.61 23.41
N LYS A 242 15.42 -8.24 24.58
CA LYS A 242 14.14 -8.88 24.93
C LYS A 242 13.01 -7.89 24.67
N ALA A 243 12.04 -8.27 23.85
CA ALA A 243 10.86 -7.46 23.58
C ALA A 243 10.22 -7.02 24.91
N GLY A 244 10.18 -5.71 25.16
CA GLY A 244 9.59 -5.12 26.36
C GLY A 244 10.52 -4.95 27.58
N SER A 245 11.77 -5.42 27.57
CA SER A 245 12.62 -5.37 28.78
C SER A 245 13.50 -4.13 28.92
N LYS A 246 13.61 -3.28 27.89
CA LYS A 246 14.42 -2.05 27.95
C LYS A 246 13.67 -0.88 27.32
N PRO A 247 13.67 0.32 27.93
CA PRO A 247 13.24 1.53 27.26
C PRO A 247 14.22 1.78 26.11
N LEU A 248 13.72 1.80 24.87
CA LEU A 248 14.52 2.11 23.70
C LEU A 248 15.22 3.47 23.93
N LEU A 249 16.46 3.63 23.46
CA LEU A 249 17.21 4.88 23.58
C LEU A 249 16.42 6.09 23.03
N LEU A 250 15.58 5.86 22.02
CA LEU A 250 14.67 6.87 21.49
C LEU A 250 13.58 7.24 22.50
N LYS A 251 13.05 6.26 23.24
CA LYS A 251 12.07 6.47 24.31
C LYS A 251 12.68 7.28 25.46
N SER A 252 13.89 6.94 25.90
CA SER A 252 14.57 7.69 26.96
C SER A 252 14.93 9.12 26.53
N LYS A 253 15.39 9.32 25.28
CA LYS A 253 15.67 10.67 24.74
C LYS A 253 14.42 11.51 24.49
N LEU A 254 13.27 10.88 24.24
CA LEU A 254 11.98 11.56 24.13
C LEU A 254 11.43 11.92 25.52
N GLU A 255 11.58 11.04 26.50
CA GLU A 255 11.19 11.29 27.90
C GLU A 255 12.05 12.41 28.54
N LEU A 256 13.37 12.43 28.30
CA LEU A 256 14.27 13.50 28.76
C LEU A 256 13.98 14.87 28.15
N LYS A 257 13.26 14.95 27.03
CA LYS A 257 12.84 16.22 26.41
C LYS A 257 11.48 16.71 26.91
N SER A 258 10.71 15.86 27.60
CA SER A 258 9.40 16.24 28.17
C SER A 258 9.46 16.76 29.60
N ASP A 259 10.64 16.79 30.22
CA ASP A 259 10.81 17.27 31.60
C ASP A 259 11.04 18.79 31.67
N VAL A 260 10.05 19.56 31.22
CA VAL A 260 9.84 20.94 31.69
C VAL A 260 8.32 21.20 31.69
N HIS A 261 7.66 20.86 32.81
CA HIS A 261 6.40 21.41 33.35
C HIS A 261 5.00 20.77 33.18
N ASP A 262 4.71 19.76 32.34
CA ASP A 262 3.31 19.29 32.14
C ASP A 262 3.01 17.77 32.34
N THR A 263 3.88 17.01 33.02
CA THR A 263 3.80 15.54 33.01
C THR A 263 2.96 14.87 34.10
N SER A 264 2.66 15.53 35.23
CA SER A 264 1.86 14.92 36.31
C SER A 264 0.42 14.66 35.88
N ASP A 265 -0.24 15.68 35.33
CA ASP A 265 -1.67 15.66 35.06
C ASP A 265 -1.99 14.74 33.88
N ARG A 266 -1.07 14.64 32.92
CA ARG A 266 -1.20 13.75 31.78
C ARG A 266 -1.02 12.28 32.16
N LEU A 267 -0.12 11.97 33.10
CA LEU A 267 0.06 10.60 33.59
C LEU A 267 -1.12 10.16 34.47
N GLU A 268 -1.70 11.07 35.26
CA GLU A 268 -2.92 10.79 36.02
C GLU A 268 -4.14 10.55 35.11
N ALA A 269 -4.31 11.34 34.06
CA ALA A 269 -5.39 11.15 33.09
C ALA A 269 -5.31 9.79 32.38
N VAL A 270 -4.10 9.33 32.06
CA VAL A 270 -3.89 8.00 31.45
C VAL A 270 -4.22 6.88 32.43
N LYS A 271 -3.84 7.02 33.71
CA LYS A 271 -4.18 6.04 34.75
C LYS A 271 -5.69 5.95 34.97
N LYS A 272 -6.38 7.09 35.14
CA LYS A 272 -7.85 7.13 35.31
C LYS A 272 -8.58 6.46 34.13
N ARG A 273 -8.18 6.78 32.90
CA ARG A 273 -8.77 6.15 31.70
C ARG A 273 -8.54 4.63 31.66
N SER A 274 -7.38 4.15 32.15
CA SER A 274 -7.09 2.72 32.23
C SER A 274 -7.91 1.99 33.30
N GLU A 275 -8.18 2.66 34.42
CA GLU A 275 -9.02 2.16 35.51
C GLU A 275 -10.49 2.11 35.09
N GLU A 276 -11.01 3.16 34.43
CA GLU A 276 -12.36 3.21 33.87
C GLU A 276 -12.60 2.07 32.87
N MET A 277 -11.64 1.83 31.96
CA MET A 277 -11.70 0.72 31.00
C MET A 277 -11.67 -0.66 31.68
N ALA A 278 -10.97 -0.79 32.80
CA ALA A 278 -10.94 -2.04 33.57
C ALA A 278 -12.27 -2.28 34.30
N GLU A 279 -12.88 -1.24 34.85
CA GLU A 279 -14.21 -1.31 35.46
C GLU A 279 -15.28 -1.68 34.43
N GLU A 280 -15.27 -1.08 33.24
CA GLU A 280 -16.21 -1.37 32.18
C GLU A 280 -16.10 -2.83 31.71
N ARG A 281 -14.86 -3.33 31.53
CA ARG A 281 -14.62 -4.75 31.24
C ARG A 281 -15.20 -5.66 32.32
N ASN A 282 -15.02 -5.32 33.59
CA ASN A 282 -15.58 -6.08 34.70
C ASN A 282 -17.12 -6.07 34.69
N ARG A 283 -17.75 -4.92 34.40
CA ARG A 283 -19.21 -4.81 34.26
C ARG A 283 -19.73 -5.73 33.14
N VAL A 284 -19.07 -5.70 31.98
CA VAL A 284 -19.43 -6.58 30.84
C VAL A 284 -19.29 -8.05 31.21
N ILE A 285 -18.20 -8.44 31.88
CA ILE A 285 -17.99 -9.82 32.33
C ILE A 285 -19.08 -10.26 33.31
N VAL A 286 -19.46 -9.41 34.27
CA VAL A 286 -20.53 -9.70 35.24
C VAL A 286 -21.88 -9.83 34.54
N ALA A 287 -22.22 -8.90 33.64
CA ALA A 287 -23.46 -8.96 32.86
C ALA A 287 -23.53 -10.25 32.03
N TYR A 288 -22.44 -10.63 31.38
CA TYR A 288 -22.36 -11.88 30.61
C TYR A 288 -22.53 -13.12 31.50
N ARG A 289 -21.93 -13.12 32.70
CA ARG A 289 -22.11 -14.21 33.69
C ARG A 289 -23.57 -14.30 34.15
N MET A 290 -24.27 -13.19 34.35
CA MET A 290 -25.69 -13.18 34.73
C MET A 290 -26.58 -13.67 33.58
N LEU A 291 -26.31 -13.26 32.34
CA LEU A 291 -26.99 -13.78 31.15
C LEU A 291 -26.77 -15.28 30.95
N LYS A 292 -25.55 -15.76 31.18
CA LYS A 292 -25.24 -17.19 31.11
C LYS A 292 -25.98 -17.98 32.21
N LYS A 293 -26.04 -17.46 33.44
CA LYS A 293 -26.77 -18.07 34.55
C LYS A 293 -28.29 -18.09 34.33
N SER A 294 -28.86 -17.02 33.78
CA SER A 294 -30.29 -16.97 33.45
C SER A 294 -30.64 -17.92 32.31
N LYS A 295 -29.83 -18.01 31.24
CA LYS A 295 -30.01 -19.02 30.18
C LYS A 295 -29.93 -20.46 30.70
N ALA A 296 -29.04 -20.74 31.65
CA ALA A 296 -28.95 -22.06 32.28
C ALA A 296 -30.15 -22.37 33.20
N LYS A 297 -30.78 -21.36 33.79
CA LYS A 297 -31.98 -21.51 34.64
C LYS A 297 -33.28 -21.54 33.84
N SER A 298 -33.35 -20.85 32.71
CA SER A 298 -34.51 -20.80 31.81
C SER A 298 -34.53 -21.96 30.83
N GLY A 299 -34.04 -23.15 31.24
CA GLY A 299 -33.97 -24.36 30.43
C GLY A 299 -35.34 -24.87 30.01
N LEU A 300 -35.91 -24.20 29.02
CA LEU A 300 -36.77 -24.74 27.97
C LEU A 300 -35.88 -25.30 26.87
#